data_AF-A0A942C1Q6-F1
#
_entry.id   AF-A0A942C1Q6-F1
#
_cell.length_a   1.000
_cell.length_b   1.000
_cell.length_c   1.000
_cell.angle_alpha   90.00
_cell.angle_beta   90.00
_cell.angle_gamma   90.00
#
_symmetry.space_group_name_H-M   'P 1'
#
loop_
_entity.id
_entity.type
_entity.pdbx_description
1 polymer ?
#
loop_
_entity_poly.entity_id
_entity_poly.type
_entity_poly.pdbx_seq_one_letter_code
_entity_poly.pdbx_strand_id
1 'polypeptide(L)'
;MYNQQEIEMVRRQTIQIETEKRALLKMVAVWTSIACAVGIAIAGFFFYLYASNRSEVTESRSKIAQLQDQLKKTNDELQKKTAELERRAQVAAEKKQRYDALLAKAMTSTASYTEITELAKQIYESPQKVVEVAGIPPSSLFKWYKYRDGVKTYTYALVPGQIEGKYHIYSILVSVTSPPPKL
;
A
#
# COMPACT_ATOMS: atom_id res chain seq x y z
N MET A 1 80.30 -76.56 -11.20
CA MET A 1 80.40 -75.47 -12.18
C MET A 1 79.01 -75.22 -12.71
N TYR A 2 78.45 -74.03 -12.52
CA TYR A 2 77.13 -73.69 -13.05
C TYR A 2 77.20 -73.60 -14.57
N ASN A 3 76.24 -74.24 -15.25
CA ASN A 3 76.20 -74.27 -16.71
C ASN A 3 75.83 -72.86 -17.22
N GLN A 4 76.58 -72.30 -18.19
CA GLN A 4 76.38 -70.91 -18.65
C GLN A 4 74.94 -70.61 -19.09
N GLN A 5 74.21 -71.62 -19.54
CA GLN A 5 72.79 -71.51 -19.89
C GLN A 5 71.88 -71.18 -18.71
N GLU A 6 72.16 -71.68 -17.51
CA GLU A 6 71.34 -71.41 -16.31
C GLU A 6 71.53 -69.96 -15.83
N ILE A 7 72.76 -69.44 -15.92
CA ILE A 7 73.08 -68.06 -15.57
C ILE A 7 72.37 -67.08 -16.51
N GLU A 8 72.35 -67.37 -17.81
CA GLU A 8 71.62 -66.54 -18.78
C GLU A 8 70.09 -66.64 -18.62
N MET A 9 69.57 -67.81 -18.26
CA MET A 9 68.14 -68.01 -18.00
C MET A 9 67.68 -67.20 -16.78
N VAL A 10 68.43 -67.25 -15.68
CA VAL A 10 68.13 -66.46 -14.47
C VAL A 10 68.21 -64.96 -14.76
N ARG A 11 69.18 -64.51 -15.57
CA ARG A 11 69.30 -63.10 -15.95
C ARG A 11 68.12 -62.63 -16.80
N ARG A 12 67.68 -63.44 -17.78
CA ARG A 12 66.49 -63.12 -18.60
C ARG A 12 65.21 -63.10 -17.76
N GLN A 13 65.03 -64.05 -16.85
CA GLN A 13 63.90 -64.05 -15.91
C GLN A 13 63.91 -62.81 -15.00
N THR A 14 65.08 -62.41 -14.50
CA THR A 14 65.21 -61.20 -13.66
C THR A 14 64.81 -59.94 -14.42
N ILE A 15 65.28 -59.79 -15.67
CA ILE A 15 64.93 -58.66 -16.53
C ILE A 15 63.44 -58.66 -16.88
N GLN A 16 62.85 -59.84 -17.12
CA GLN A 16 61.42 -59.98 -17.40
C GLN A 16 60.56 -59.60 -16.19
N ILE A 17 60.93 -60.05 -14.98
CA ILE A 17 60.24 -59.69 -13.74
C ILE A 17 60.35 -58.19 -13.45
N GLU A 18 61.51 -57.57 -13.68
CA GLU A 18 61.67 -56.12 -13.49
C GLU A 18 60.85 -55.29 -14.48
N THR A 19 60.74 -55.74 -15.73
CA THR A 19 59.93 -55.06 -16.75
C THR A 19 58.43 -55.21 -16.50
N GLU A 20 57.97 -56.39 -16.07
CA GLU A 20 56.58 -56.62 -15.65
C GLU A 20 56.20 -55.79 -14.42
N LYS A 21 57.09 -55.69 -13.42
CA LYS A 21 56.88 -54.82 -12.24
C LYS A 21 56.75 -53.35 -12.63
N ARG A 22 57.60 -52.85 -13.53
CA ARG A 22 57.52 -51.46 -14.03
C ARG A 22 56.23 -51.23 -14.83
N ALA A 23 55.77 -52.21 -15.61
CA ALA A 23 54.53 -52.11 -16.36
C ALA A 23 53.30 -52.06 -15.43
N LEU A 24 53.26 -52.93 -14.40
CA LEU A 24 52.21 -52.91 -13.38
C LEU A 24 52.21 -51.61 -12.58
N LEU A 25 53.39 -51.13 -12.16
CA LEU A 25 53.52 -49.84 -11.47
C LEU A 25 53.00 -48.67 -12.31
N LYS A 26 53.29 -48.64 -13.61
CA LYS A 26 52.76 -47.62 -14.53
C LYS A 26 51.25 -47.73 -14.66
N MET A 27 50.70 -48.94 -14.79
CA MET A 27 49.27 -49.15 -14.91
C MET A 27 48.54 -48.69 -13.63
N VAL A 28 49.03 -49.06 -12.45
CA VAL A 28 48.48 -48.63 -11.16
C VAL A 28 48.60 -47.11 -10.99
N ALA A 29 49.71 -46.50 -11.39
CA ALA A 29 49.89 -45.05 -11.32
C ALA A 29 48.89 -44.31 -12.22
N VAL A 30 48.65 -44.80 -13.44
CA VAL A 30 47.65 -44.23 -14.38
C VAL A 30 46.24 -44.35 -13.80
N TRP A 31 45.85 -45.53 -13.30
CA TRP A 31 44.52 -45.71 -12.71
C TRP A 31 44.32 -44.89 -11.45
N THR A 32 45.34 -44.78 -10.58
CA THR A 32 45.29 -43.93 -9.38
C THR A 32 45.15 -42.46 -9.76
N SER A 33 45.86 -42.00 -10.79
CA SER A 33 45.76 -40.62 -11.28
C SER A 33 44.37 -40.32 -11.85
N ILE A 34 43.80 -41.24 -12.63
CA ILE A 34 42.43 -41.13 -13.16
C ILE A 34 41.42 -41.10 -12.01
N ALA A 35 41.55 -42.01 -11.03
CA ALA A 35 40.67 -42.06 -9.86
C ALA A 35 40.71 -40.74 -9.05
N CYS A 36 41.91 -40.17 -8.85
CA CYS A 36 42.06 -38.85 -8.23
C CYS A 36 41.40 -37.74 -9.05
N ALA A 37 41.60 -37.72 -10.37
CA ALA A 37 41.00 -36.71 -11.24
C ALA A 37 39.46 -36.77 -11.20
N VAL A 38 38.89 -37.97 -11.25
CA VAL A 38 37.45 -38.19 -11.12
C VAL A 38 36.95 -37.77 -9.73
N GLY A 39 37.68 -38.10 -8.67
CA GLY A 39 37.34 -37.70 -7.31
C GLY A 39 37.27 -36.18 -7.14
N ILE A 40 38.23 -35.44 -7.71
CA ILE A 40 38.24 -33.98 -7.71
C ILE A 40 37.07 -33.41 -8.51
N ALA A 41 36.76 -33.99 -9.68
CA ALA A 41 35.65 -33.54 -10.52
C ALA A 41 34.30 -33.70 -9.79
N ILE A 42 34.09 -34.83 -9.12
CA ILE A 42 32.87 -35.08 -8.33
C ILE A 42 32.79 -34.11 -7.15
N ALA A 43 33.87 -33.93 -6.39
CA ALA A 43 33.90 -33.00 -5.27
C ALA A 43 33.61 -31.55 -5.70
N GLY A 44 34.18 -31.12 -6.84
CA GLY A 44 33.91 -29.80 -7.42
C GLY A 44 32.45 -29.63 -7.84
N PHE A 45 31.84 -30.65 -8.42
CA PHE A 45 30.43 -30.63 -8.81
C PHE A 45 29.50 -30.52 -7.60
N PHE A 46 29.75 -31.30 -6.53
CA PHE A 46 28.98 -31.19 -5.29
C PHE A 46 29.16 -29.83 -4.61
N PHE A 47 30.36 -29.26 -4.62
CA PHE A 47 30.60 -27.93 -4.09
C PHE A 47 29.84 -26.86 -4.89
N TYR A 48 29.83 -26.97 -6.22
CA TYR A 48 29.05 -26.07 -7.07
C TYR A 48 27.56 -26.11 -6.75
N LEU A 49 26.97 -27.31 -6.67
CA LEU A 49 25.55 -27.49 -6.31
C LEU A 49 25.23 -26.96 -4.90
N TYR A 50 26.14 -27.16 -3.95
CA TYR A 50 25.98 -26.62 -2.60
C TYR A 50 26.02 -25.09 -2.59
N ALA A 51 26.97 -24.50 -3.31
CA ALA A 51 27.11 -23.05 -3.42
C ALA A 51 25.92 -22.40 -4.12
N SER A 52 25.42 -22.99 -5.22
CA SER A 52 24.25 -22.49 -5.95
C SER A 52 22.98 -22.55 -5.08
N ASN A 53 22.73 -23.67 -4.42
CA ASN A 53 21.56 -23.84 -3.55
C ASN A 53 21.61 -22.87 -2.36
N ARG A 54 22.80 -22.64 -1.77
CA ARG A 54 22.94 -21.67 -0.68
C ARG A 54 22.64 -20.26 -1.16
N SER A 55 23.14 -19.87 -2.34
CA SER A 55 22.86 -18.56 -2.94
C SER A 55 21.37 -18.35 -3.17
N GLU A 56 20.70 -19.33 -3.78
CA GLU A 56 19.27 -19.26 -4.09
C GLU A 56 18.41 -19.19 -2.82
N VAL A 57 18.76 -19.94 -1.77
CA VAL A 57 18.09 -19.87 -0.48
C VAL A 57 18.30 -18.51 0.20
N THR A 58 19.51 -17.94 0.12
CA THR A 58 19.76 -16.60 0.68
C THR A 58 19.01 -15.51 -0.08
N GLU A 59 18.93 -15.60 -1.41
CA GLU A 59 18.17 -14.66 -2.24
C GLU A 59 16.66 -14.78 -2.00
N SER A 60 16.16 -16.01 -1.83
CA SER A 60 14.75 -16.24 -1.49
C SER A 60 14.41 -15.67 -0.11
N ARG A 61 15.29 -15.86 0.89
CA ARG A 61 15.10 -15.29 2.24
C ARG A 61 15.13 -13.77 2.23
N SER A 62 16.02 -13.15 1.44
CA SER A 62 16.07 -11.69 1.33
C SER A 62 14.81 -11.14 0.64
N LYS A 63 14.32 -11.78 -0.41
CA LYS A 63 13.04 -11.44 -1.05
C LYS A 63 11.85 -11.58 -0.09
N ILE A 64 11.80 -12.66 0.70
CA ILE A 64 10.75 -12.84 1.71
C ILE A 64 10.79 -11.71 2.75
N ALA A 65 11.97 -11.35 3.26
CA ALA A 65 12.12 -10.25 4.21
C ALA A 65 11.67 -8.90 3.59
N GLN A 66 12.05 -8.63 2.35
CA GLN A 66 11.61 -7.43 1.63
C GLN A 66 10.10 -7.38 1.42
N LEU A 67 9.48 -8.51 1.05
CA LEU A 67 8.03 -8.62 0.89
C LEU A 67 7.29 -8.44 2.22
N GLN A 68 7.82 -9.00 3.31
CA GLN A 68 7.27 -8.79 4.65
C GLN A 68 7.33 -7.32 5.08
N ASP A 69 8.46 -6.65 4.82
CA ASP A 69 8.60 -5.21 5.11
C ASP A 69 7.65 -4.36 4.27
N GLN A 70 7.49 -4.68 2.98
CA GLN A 70 6.52 -4.02 2.11
C GLN A 70 5.08 -4.23 2.62
N LEU A 71 4.71 -5.46 2.96
CA LEU A 71 3.39 -5.79 3.47
C LEU A 71 3.09 -5.06 4.78
N LYS A 72 4.08 -4.97 5.68
CA LYS A 72 3.95 -4.20 6.92
C LYS A 72 3.71 -2.70 6.64
N LYS A 73 4.50 -2.10 5.74
CA LYS A 73 4.33 -0.68 5.35
C LYS A 73 2.96 -0.42 4.73
N THR A 74 2.52 -1.27 3.81
CA THR A 74 1.19 -1.14 3.19
C THR A 74 0.07 -1.31 4.19
N ASN A 75 0.19 -2.24 5.14
CA ASN A 75 -0.80 -2.41 6.20
C ASN A 75 -0.87 -1.19 7.12
N ASP A 76 0.28 -0.61 7.51
CA ASP A 76 0.34 0.61 8.31
C ASP A 76 -0.29 1.81 7.57
N GLU A 77 -0.05 1.94 6.27
CA GLU A 77 -0.67 2.99 5.44
C GLU A 77 -2.18 2.80 5.30
N LEU A 78 -2.64 1.56 5.09
CA LEU A 78 -4.07 1.24 5.04
C LEU A 78 -4.74 1.57 6.37
N GLN A 79 -4.16 1.17 7.50
CA GLN A 79 -4.71 1.51 8.82
C GLN A 79 -4.80 3.01 9.04
N LYS A 80 -3.75 3.77 8.66
CA LYS A 80 -3.78 5.24 8.75
C LYS A 80 -4.88 5.84 7.89
N LYS A 81 -5.01 5.41 6.64
CA LYS A 81 -6.07 5.91 5.73
C LYS A 81 -7.47 5.54 6.22
N THR A 82 -7.66 4.33 6.74
CA THR A 82 -8.95 3.93 7.32
C THR A 82 -9.30 4.80 8.53
N ALA A 83 -8.35 5.03 9.45
CA ALA A 83 -8.58 5.91 10.59
C ALA A 83 -8.88 7.36 10.18
N GLU A 84 -8.23 7.88 9.13
CA GLU A 84 -8.54 9.19 8.57
C GLU A 84 -9.93 9.24 7.94
N LEU A 85 -10.34 8.20 7.22
CA LEU A 85 -11.68 8.10 6.64
C LEU A 85 -12.75 8.02 7.72
N GLU A 86 -12.54 7.24 8.78
CA GLU A 86 -13.47 7.15 9.91
C GLU A 86 -13.62 8.51 10.62
N ARG A 87 -12.51 9.23 10.86
CA ARG A 87 -12.56 10.59 11.42
C ARG A 87 -13.34 11.55 10.53
N ARG A 88 -13.11 11.51 9.21
CA ARG A 88 -13.86 12.34 8.25
C ARG A 88 -15.34 11.97 8.22
N ALA A 89 -15.66 10.68 8.31
CA ALA A 89 -17.03 10.18 8.36
C ALA A 89 -17.74 10.62 9.64
N GLN A 90 -17.07 10.58 10.81
CA GLN A 90 -17.61 11.08 12.08
C GLN A 90 -17.90 12.59 12.00
N VAL A 91 -16.94 13.39 11.53
CA VAL A 91 -17.16 14.84 11.34
C VAL A 91 -18.29 15.13 10.36
N ALA A 92 -18.40 14.35 9.28
CA ALA A 92 -19.50 14.48 8.33
C ALA A 92 -20.85 14.10 8.95
N ALA A 93 -20.90 13.05 9.77
CA ALA A 93 -22.09 12.63 10.49
C ALA A 93 -22.53 13.67 11.51
N GLU A 94 -21.60 14.23 12.29
CA GLU A 94 -21.88 15.32 13.24
C GLU A 94 -22.42 16.58 12.53
N LYS A 95 -21.79 16.97 11.42
CA LYS A 95 -22.26 18.09 10.59
C LYS A 95 -23.67 17.83 10.06
N LYS A 96 -23.96 16.61 9.60
CA LYS A 96 -25.28 16.22 9.13
C LYS A 96 -26.31 16.24 10.26
N GLN A 97 -26.00 15.69 11.43
CA GLN A 97 -26.89 15.74 12.59
C GLN A 97 -27.18 17.18 13.03
N ARG A 98 -26.16 18.05 13.05
CA ARG A 98 -26.35 19.47 13.37
C ARG A 98 -27.23 20.17 12.32
N TYR A 99 -27.01 19.88 11.04
CA TYR A 99 -27.85 20.39 9.95
C TYR A 99 -29.31 19.97 10.12
N ASP A 100 -29.56 18.67 10.32
CA ASP A 100 -30.90 18.12 10.49
C ASP A 100 -31.60 18.71 11.73
N ALA A 101 -30.86 18.91 12.82
CA ALA A 101 -31.36 19.57 14.03
C ALA A 101 -31.72 21.05 13.80
N LEU A 102 -30.89 21.80 13.08
CA LEU A 102 -31.17 23.20 12.72
C LEU A 102 -32.40 23.30 11.81
N LEU A 103 -32.52 22.40 10.83
CA LEU A 103 -33.66 22.32 9.94
C LEU A 103 -34.94 22.03 10.72
N ALA A 104 -34.93 21.06 11.64
CA ALA A 104 -36.08 20.74 12.49
C ALA A 104 -36.50 21.93 13.38
N LYS A 105 -35.53 22.64 13.98
CA LYS A 105 -35.82 23.87 14.75
C LYS A 105 -36.39 24.98 13.89
N ALA A 106 -35.88 25.14 12.66
CA ALA A 106 -36.38 26.12 11.71
C ALA A 106 -37.84 25.80 11.31
N MET A 107 -38.15 24.53 11.03
CA MET A 107 -39.50 24.08 10.69
C MET A 107 -40.49 24.23 11.85
N THR A 108 -40.04 24.13 13.09
CA THR A 108 -40.88 24.36 14.28
C THR A 108 -40.93 25.82 14.74
N SER A 109 -40.32 26.76 13.98
CA SER A 109 -40.20 28.17 14.36
C SER A 109 -39.53 28.42 15.72
N THR A 110 -38.73 27.47 16.21
CA THR A 110 -37.99 27.59 17.49
C THR A 110 -36.54 28.04 17.29
N ALA A 111 -36.05 28.05 16.05
CA ALA A 111 -34.70 28.49 15.72
C ALA A 111 -34.51 30.00 15.91
N SER A 112 -33.37 30.36 16.49
CA SER A 112 -32.90 31.74 16.58
C SER A 112 -32.48 32.31 15.22
N TYR A 113 -32.40 33.65 15.11
CA TYR A 113 -31.96 34.31 13.87
C TYR A 113 -30.57 33.84 13.41
N THR A 114 -29.65 33.62 14.35
CA THR A 114 -28.29 33.12 14.09
C THR A 114 -28.30 31.70 13.56
N GLU A 115 -29.13 30.81 14.13
CA GLU A 115 -29.29 29.42 13.67
C GLU A 115 -29.88 29.36 12.26
N ILE A 116 -30.87 30.21 11.95
CA ILE A 116 -31.46 30.27 10.60
C ILE A 116 -30.46 30.86 9.59
N THR A 117 -29.65 31.84 10.01
CA THR A 117 -28.57 32.38 9.16
C THR A 117 -27.53 31.31 8.84
N GLU A 118 -27.15 30.48 9.82
CA GLU A 118 -26.25 29.35 9.64
C GLU A 118 -26.86 28.31 8.69
N LEU A 119 -28.15 27.98 8.86
CA LEU A 119 -28.88 27.09 7.95
C LEU A 119 -28.93 27.64 6.52
N ALA A 120 -29.19 28.93 6.34
CA ALA A 120 -29.24 29.56 5.02
C ALA A 120 -27.88 29.50 4.29
N LYS A 121 -26.78 29.72 5.03
CA LYS A 121 -25.42 29.52 4.50
C LYS A 121 -25.19 28.05 4.11
N GLN A 122 -25.54 27.11 4.98
CA GLN A 122 -25.34 25.67 4.73
C GLN A 122 -26.16 25.18 3.52
N ILE A 123 -27.40 25.64 3.36
CA ILE A 123 -28.21 25.35 2.17
C ILE A 123 -27.53 25.92 0.92
N TYR A 124 -27.06 27.17 0.94
CA TYR A 124 -26.40 27.80 -0.22
C TYR A 124 -25.07 27.11 -0.60
N GLU A 125 -24.33 26.61 0.37
CA GLU A 125 -23.07 25.87 0.15
C GLU A 125 -23.31 24.44 -0.33
N SER A 126 -24.54 23.91 -0.21
CA SER A 126 -24.89 22.60 -0.76
C SER A 126 -24.91 22.60 -2.29
N PRO A 127 -24.57 21.48 -2.96
CA PRO A 127 -24.53 21.43 -4.43
C PRO A 127 -25.84 21.82 -5.11
N GLN A 128 -26.97 21.48 -4.48
CA GLN A 128 -28.31 21.71 -5.04
C GLN A 128 -28.91 23.05 -4.61
N LYS A 129 -28.33 23.73 -3.61
CA LYS A 129 -28.81 25.01 -3.04
C LYS A 129 -30.26 24.98 -2.54
N VAL A 130 -30.80 23.78 -2.34
CA VAL A 130 -32.19 23.51 -1.98
C VAL A 130 -32.23 22.38 -0.97
N VAL A 131 -33.21 22.43 -0.07
CA VAL A 131 -33.54 21.34 0.85
C VAL A 131 -35.02 20.99 0.74
N GLU A 132 -35.32 19.70 0.62
CA GLU A 132 -36.67 19.15 0.71
C GLU A 132 -37.09 19.09 2.19
N VAL A 133 -38.30 19.55 2.52
CA VAL A 133 -38.81 19.55 3.89
C VAL A 133 -40.15 18.84 4.00
N ALA A 134 -40.34 18.14 5.13
CA ALA A 134 -41.57 17.43 5.46
C ALA A 134 -42.62 18.41 6.00
N GLY A 135 -43.33 19.08 5.09
CA GLY A 135 -44.46 19.98 5.40
C GLY A 135 -44.25 21.42 4.97
N ILE A 136 -45.29 22.25 5.15
CA ILE A 136 -45.26 23.67 4.78
C ILE A 136 -44.24 24.38 5.68
N PRO A 137 -43.19 25.02 5.13
CA PRO A 137 -42.24 25.77 5.93
C PRO A 137 -42.90 27.02 6.53
N PRO A 138 -42.63 27.38 7.79
CA PRO A 138 -43.23 28.54 8.42
C PRO A 138 -42.80 29.84 7.73
N SER A 139 -43.74 30.77 7.56
CA SER A 139 -43.51 32.06 6.87
C SER A 139 -42.44 32.92 7.52
N SER A 140 -42.19 32.72 8.82
CA SER A 140 -41.14 33.39 9.60
C SER A 140 -39.73 33.14 9.07
N LEU A 141 -39.52 32.05 8.31
CA LEU A 141 -38.24 31.68 7.68
C LEU A 141 -37.91 32.49 6.43
N PHE A 142 -38.90 33.06 5.75
CA PHE A 142 -38.67 33.71 4.45
C PHE A 142 -38.28 35.18 4.64
N LYS A 143 -37.05 35.39 5.10
CA LYS A 143 -36.45 36.70 5.37
C LYS A 143 -35.04 36.76 4.82
N TRP A 144 -34.43 37.94 4.97
CA TRP A 144 -33.01 38.16 4.66
C TRP A 144 -32.15 37.92 5.90
N TYR A 145 -31.13 37.09 5.73
CA TYR A 145 -30.21 36.66 6.76
C TYR A 145 -28.80 37.16 6.45
N LYS A 146 -28.22 37.93 7.36
CA LYS A 146 -26.89 38.51 7.18
C LYS A 146 -25.86 37.70 7.94
N TYR A 147 -24.92 37.10 7.21
CA TYR A 147 -23.78 36.38 7.75
C TYR A 147 -22.51 37.22 7.57
N ARG A 148 -21.75 37.41 8.64
CA ARG A 148 -20.48 38.15 8.58
C ARG A 148 -19.31 37.17 8.65
N ASP A 149 -18.48 37.19 7.62
CA ASP A 149 -17.23 36.43 7.57
C ASP A 149 -16.06 37.41 7.54
N GLY A 150 -15.57 37.73 8.74
CA GLY A 150 -14.57 38.77 8.96
C GLY A 150 -14.99 40.13 8.40
N VAL A 151 -14.41 40.47 7.26
CA VAL A 151 -14.55 41.77 6.58
C VAL A 151 -15.74 41.78 5.62
N LYS A 152 -16.24 40.62 5.17
CA LYS A 152 -17.35 40.54 4.20
C LYS A 152 -18.68 40.24 4.90
N THR A 153 -19.75 40.89 4.47
CA THR A 153 -21.12 40.55 4.85
C THR A 153 -21.83 39.89 3.68
N TYR A 154 -22.28 38.65 3.88
CA TYR A 154 -23.10 37.89 2.93
C TYR A 154 -24.57 38.01 3.34
N THR A 155 -25.44 38.38 2.42
CA THR A 155 -26.89 38.39 2.65
C THR A 155 -27.52 37.23 1.91
N TYR A 156 -28.14 36.31 2.64
CA TYR A 156 -28.89 35.18 2.10
C TYR A 156 -30.39 35.45 2.19
N ALA A 157 -31.16 35.07 1.18
CA ALA A 157 -32.61 35.02 1.23
C ALA A 157 -33.07 33.58 1.15
N LEU A 158 -33.93 33.18 2.09
CA LEU A 158 -34.62 31.90 2.03
C LEU A 158 -35.92 32.09 1.26
N VAL A 159 -36.16 31.22 0.27
CA VAL A 159 -37.32 31.29 -0.63
C VAL A 159 -38.06 29.96 -0.59
N PRO A 160 -39.41 29.96 -0.45
CA PRO A 160 -40.18 28.74 -0.58
C PRO A 160 -40.26 28.31 -2.05
N GLY A 161 -40.26 27.01 -2.29
CA GLY A 161 -40.80 26.47 -3.53
C GLY A 161 -41.49 25.15 -3.31
N GLN A 162 -42.20 24.71 -4.33
CA GLN A 162 -42.94 23.46 -4.33
C GLN A 162 -42.67 22.75 -5.65
N ILE A 163 -42.09 21.55 -5.58
CA ILE A 163 -41.80 20.70 -6.74
C ILE A 163 -42.48 19.37 -6.48
N GLU A 164 -43.28 18.91 -7.43
CA GLU A 164 -43.91 17.58 -7.40
C GLU A 164 -44.69 17.29 -6.10
N GLY A 165 -45.39 18.30 -5.57
CA GLY A 165 -46.17 18.18 -4.33
C GLY A 165 -45.34 18.20 -3.04
N LYS A 166 -44.01 18.32 -3.12
CA LYS A 166 -43.12 18.44 -1.97
C LYS A 166 -42.63 19.88 -1.76
N TYR A 167 -42.53 20.28 -0.50
CA TYR A 167 -42.04 21.61 -0.12
C TYR A 167 -40.52 21.65 -0.10
N HIS A 168 -39.98 22.74 -0.64
CA HIS A 168 -38.55 22.97 -0.77
C HIS A 168 -38.21 24.36 -0.22
N ILE A 169 -37.03 24.47 0.38
CA ILE A 169 -36.46 25.75 0.81
C ILE A 169 -35.19 25.99 0.00
N TYR A 170 -35.16 27.09 -0.74
CA TYR A 170 -34.00 27.55 -1.48
C TYR A 170 -33.25 28.60 -0.68
N SER A 171 -31.93 28.59 -0.78
CA SER A 171 -31.10 29.69 -0.28
C SER A 171 -30.42 30.40 -1.44
N ILE A 172 -30.63 31.71 -1.54
CA ILE A 172 -30.08 32.55 -2.60
C ILE A 172 -29.16 33.59 -1.96
N LEU A 173 -27.94 33.72 -2.48
CA LEU A 173 -27.06 34.82 -2.10
C LEU A 173 -27.51 36.09 -2.82
N VAL A 174 -27.97 37.08 -2.06
CA VAL A 174 -28.54 38.33 -2.56
C VAL A 174 -27.47 39.42 -2.70
N SER A 175 -26.56 39.54 -1.74
CA SER A 175 -25.49 40.53 -1.80
C SER A 175 -24.25 40.12 -1.03
N VAL A 176 -23.10 40.65 -1.46
CA VAL A 176 -21.83 40.58 -0.74
C VAL A 176 -21.33 42.00 -0.56
N THR A 177 -21.32 42.48 0.69
CA THR A 177 -20.84 43.83 1.02
C THR A 177 -19.45 43.71 1.63
N SER A 178 -18.46 44.36 1.01
CA SER A 178 -17.13 44.57 1.59
C SER A 178 -17.00 46.03 2.03
N PRO A 179 -16.33 46.36 3.15
CA PRO A 179 -16.03 47.73 3.51
C PRO A 179 -15.17 48.38 2.42
N PRO A 180 -15.32 49.70 2.23
CA PRO A 180 -14.50 50.44 1.28
C PRO A 180 -13.02 50.24 1.59
N PRO A 181 -12.15 50.15 0.58
CA PRO A 181 -10.71 50.12 0.81
C PRO A 181 -10.32 51.34 1.65
N LYS A 182 -9.54 51.13 2.72
CA LYS A 182 -8.94 52.24 3.45
C LYS A 182 -7.98 52.94 2.49
N LEU A 183 -8.30 54.17 2.11
CA LEU A 183 -7.41 55.09 1.39
C LEU A 183 -6.20 55.44 2.27
#